data_AF-A0A2V6A586-F1
#
_entry.id   AF-A0A2V6A586-F1
#
_cell.length_a   1.000
_cell.length_b   1.000
_cell.length_c   1.000
_cell.angle_alpha   90.00
_cell.angle_beta   90.00
_cell.angle_gamma   90.00
#
_symmetry.space_group_name_H-M   'P 1'
#
loop_
_entity.id
_entity.type
_entity.pdbx_description
1 polymer ?
#
loop_
_entity_poly.entity_id
_entity_poly.type
_entity_poly.pdbx_seq_one_letter_code
_entity_poly.pdbx_strand_id
1 'polypeptide(L)'
;MTSKRIYAAWAGVHFFLITVICLRGIFALVATDATILPSALNTCARSGEVVLASVLGKDLAASNAWRLGIATYLHAAGSQAGYGFFAPNIPGYHKLTLELYHEDGHMEYDVPHVQGGAAALRLDSLLDRLADPLYEPLREVTVKLLVLSVWQEHPDVKKIRAIFGSVNPPNISDFEHGKRESFQPLFSYDFSLRNEENQSTPQ
;
A
#
# COMPACT_ATOMS: atom_id res chain seq x y z
N MET A 1 21.43 20.61 -37.28
CA MET A 1 21.67 21.03 -35.87
C MET A 1 20.41 21.05 -35.00
N THR A 2 19.21 21.25 -35.56
CA THR A 2 17.92 21.30 -34.84
C THR A 2 17.52 19.97 -34.19
N SER A 3 17.65 18.83 -34.88
CA SER A 3 17.31 17.51 -34.33
C SER A 3 18.09 17.14 -33.05
N LYS A 4 19.40 17.43 -32.99
CA LYS A 4 20.22 17.21 -31.78
C LYS A 4 19.73 18.05 -30.58
N ARG A 5 19.28 19.29 -30.83
CA ARG A 5 18.72 20.15 -29.79
C ARG A 5 17.37 19.64 -29.29
N ILE A 6 16.56 19.06 -30.17
CA ILE A 6 15.27 18.45 -29.81
C ILE A 6 15.49 17.21 -28.93
N TYR A 7 16.42 16.32 -29.28
CA TYR A 7 16.74 15.17 -28.42
C TYR A 7 17.32 15.60 -27.07
N ALA A 8 18.20 16.60 -27.05
CA ALA A 8 18.73 17.15 -25.80
C ALA A 8 17.63 17.75 -24.92
N ALA A 9 16.66 18.45 -25.53
CA ALA A 9 15.50 18.98 -24.80
C ALA A 9 14.64 17.85 -24.22
N TRP A 10 14.34 16.81 -24.99
CA TRP A 10 13.59 15.64 -24.50
C TRP A 10 14.32 14.89 -23.39
N ALA A 11 15.63 14.70 -23.51
CA ALA A 11 16.45 14.13 -22.44
C ALA A 11 16.39 15.02 -21.18
N GLY A 12 16.51 16.33 -21.35
CA GLY A 12 16.38 17.29 -20.25
C GLY A 12 15.03 17.21 -19.54
N VAL A 13 13.93 17.15 -20.30
CA VAL A 13 12.56 16.98 -19.76
C VAL A 13 12.43 15.65 -19.00
N HIS A 14 12.96 14.56 -19.55
CA HIS A 14 12.94 13.24 -18.91
C HIS A 14 13.65 13.27 -17.54
N PHE A 15 14.90 13.74 -17.50
CA PHE A 15 15.67 13.81 -16.27
C PHE A 15 15.08 14.80 -15.26
N PHE A 16 14.52 15.91 -15.73
CA PHE A 16 13.79 16.85 -14.88
C PHE A 16 12.59 16.18 -14.20
N LEU A 17 11.77 15.45 -14.96
CA LEU A 17 10.62 14.74 -14.39
C LEU A 17 11.04 13.67 -13.37
N ILE A 18 12.07 12.88 -13.67
CA ILE A 18 12.62 11.91 -12.70
C ILE A 18 13.08 12.63 -11.42
N THR A 19 13.78 13.76 -11.57
CA THR A 19 14.29 14.53 -10.43
C THR A 19 13.15 15.06 -9.57
N VAL A 20 12.11 15.62 -10.18
CA VAL A 20 10.90 16.10 -9.48
C VAL A 20 10.23 14.96 -8.71
N ILE A 21 10.10 13.78 -9.31
CA ILE A 21 9.48 12.61 -8.67
C ILE A 21 10.30 12.11 -7.47
N CYS A 22 11.62 11.98 -7.64
CA CYS A 22 12.53 11.56 -6.58
C CYS A 22 12.55 12.57 -5.43
N LEU A 23 12.69 13.86 -5.73
CA LEU A 23 12.70 14.92 -4.71
C LEU A 23 11.37 15.01 -3.96
N ARG A 24 10.23 14.81 -4.65
CA ARG A 24 8.93 14.76 -3.98
C ARG A 24 8.86 13.61 -2.99
N GLY A 25 9.41 12.44 -3.36
CA GLY A 25 9.50 11.29 -2.45
C GLY A 25 10.36 11.58 -1.22
N ILE A 26 11.54 12.19 -1.42
CA ILE A 26 12.42 12.60 -0.32
C ILE A 26 11.72 13.61 0.60
N PHE A 27 11.09 14.64 0.05
CA PHE A 27 10.37 15.63 0.85
C PHE A 27 9.18 15.04 1.60
N ALA A 28 8.46 14.07 1.02
CA ALA A 28 7.42 13.34 1.73
C ALA A 28 8.00 12.59 2.94
N LEU A 29 9.10 11.86 2.77
CA LEU A 29 9.77 11.11 3.85
C LEU A 29 10.26 12.04 4.97
N VAL A 30 10.86 13.17 4.63
CA VAL A 30 11.31 14.16 5.62
C VAL A 30 10.12 14.78 6.34
N ALA A 31 9.05 15.13 5.62
CA ALA A 31 7.85 15.72 6.22
C ALA A 31 7.11 14.79 7.19
N THR A 32 7.29 13.47 7.08
CA THR A 32 6.69 12.46 7.95
C THR A 32 7.64 11.95 9.04
N ASP A 33 8.76 12.64 9.32
CA ASP A 33 9.80 12.23 10.28
C ASP A 33 10.40 10.84 10.00
N ALA A 34 10.34 10.39 8.75
CA ALA A 34 10.84 9.09 8.31
C ALA A 34 12.33 9.13 7.94
N THR A 35 13.09 10.11 8.46
CA THR A 35 14.53 10.30 8.14
C THR A 35 15.31 10.75 9.38
N ILE A 36 16.65 10.71 9.31
CA ILE A 36 17.54 11.21 10.37
C ILE A 36 17.65 12.75 10.43
N LEU A 37 16.92 13.46 9.57
CA LEU A 37 17.00 14.93 9.49
C LEU A 37 16.27 15.59 10.66
N PRO A 38 16.69 16.80 11.09
CA PRO A 38 16.02 17.51 12.17
C PRO A 38 14.55 17.84 11.83
N SER A 39 13.64 17.65 12.78
CA SER A 39 12.21 17.93 12.63
C SER A 39 11.88 19.38 12.30
N ALA A 40 12.81 20.31 12.51
CA ALA A 40 12.74 21.69 12.05
C ALA A 40 12.58 21.81 10.52
N LEU A 41 13.02 20.79 9.76
CA LEU A 41 12.91 20.75 8.31
C LEU A 41 11.53 20.27 7.82
N ASN A 42 10.68 19.73 8.68
CA ASN A 42 9.41 19.12 8.26
C ASN A 42 8.48 20.12 7.58
N THR A 43 8.39 21.35 8.09
CA THR A 43 7.56 22.41 7.48
C THR A 43 8.06 22.79 6.09
N CYS A 44 9.38 22.87 5.92
CA CYS A 44 10.01 23.14 4.63
C CYS A 44 9.78 21.96 3.67
N ALA A 45 10.00 20.74 4.15
CA ALA A 45 9.81 19.52 3.39
C ALA A 45 8.36 19.33 2.94
N ARG A 46 7.39 19.59 3.82
CA ARG A 46 5.96 19.56 3.49
C ARG A 46 5.62 20.56 2.39
N SER A 47 6.17 21.77 2.47
CA SER A 47 5.99 22.79 1.44
C SER A 47 6.62 22.35 0.11
N GLY A 48 7.82 21.78 0.15
CA GLY A 48 8.50 21.22 -1.03
C GLY A 48 7.74 20.06 -1.67
N GLU A 49 7.16 19.17 -0.86
CA GLU A 49 6.32 18.06 -1.31
C GLU A 49 5.10 18.56 -2.10
N VAL A 50 4.40 19.56 -1.56
CA VAL A 50 3.23 20.19 -2.18
C VAL A 50 3.61 20.85 -3.50
N VAL A 51 4.67 21.67 -3.52
CA VAL A 51 5.12 22.35 -4.74
C VAL A 51 5.46 21.34 -5.85
N LEU A 52 6.22 20.29 -5.52
CA LEU A 52 6.57 19.27 -6.51
C LEU A 52 5.36 18.42 -6.94
N ALA A 53 4.36 18.23 -6.07
CA ALA A 53 3.09 17.61 -6.44
C ALA A 53 2.33 18.47 -7.46
N SER A 54 2.30 19.80 -7.26
CA SER A 54 1.69 20.75 -8.19
C SER A 54 2.40 20.75 -9.55
N VAL A 55 3.73 20.68 -9.58
CA VAL A 55 4.51 20.58 -10.84
C VAL A 55 4.11 19.34 -11.65
N LEU A 56 3.86 18.21 -10.98
CA LEU A 56 3.36 16.97 -11.59
C LEU A 56 1.86 17.02 -11.94
N GLY A 57 1.19 18.14 -11.68
CA GLY A 57 -0.23 18.32 -11.92
C GLY A 57 -1.12 17.49 -11.00
N LYS A 58 -0.62 17.05 -9.83
CA LYS A 58 -1.40 16.18 -8.91
C LYS A 58 -2.62 16.88 -8.32
N ASP A 59 -2.57 18.21 -8.20
CA ASP A 59 -3.66 19.03 -7.69
C ASP A 59 -4.73 19.36 -8.75
N LEU A 60 -4.47 19.04 -10.02
CA LEU A 60 -5.39 19.28 -11.13
C LEU A 60 -6.38 18.12 -11.28
N ALA A 61 -7.56 18.37 -11.86
CA ALA A 61 -8.52 17.30 -12.17
C ALA A 61 -7.91 16.22 -13.09
N ALA A 62 -8.35 14.97 -12.95
CA ALA A 62 -7.86 13.83 -13.74
C ALA A 62 -8.07 14.02 -15.26
N SER A 63 -9.08 14.80 -15.67
CA SER A 63 -9.37 15.16 -17.06
C SER A 63 -8.48 16.28 -17.61
N ASN A 64 -7.61 16.88 -16.80
CA ASN A 64 -6.74 17.96 -17.25
C ASN A 64 -5.64 17.42 -18.18
N ALA A 65 -5.51 18.04 -19.37
CA ALA A 65 -4.58 17.61 -20.41
C ALA A 65 -3.10 17.59 -19.94
N TRP A 66 -2.71 18.51 -19.05
CA TRP A 66 -1.35 18.55 -18.49
C TRP A 66 -1.09 17.35 -17.58
N ARG A 67 -1.99 17.10 -16.63
CA ARG A 67 -1.90 15.94 -15.73
C ARG A 67 -1.91 14.63 -16.51
N LEU A 68 -2.80 14.51 -17.49
CA LEU A 68 -2.91 13.33 -18.34
C LEU A 68 -1.66 13.10 -19.18
N GLY A 69 -1.08 14.16 -19.76
CA GLY A 69 0.14 14.09 -20.57
C GLY A 69 1.34 13.62 -19.76
N ILE A 70 1.56 14.21 -18.58
CA ILE A 70 2.63 13.79 -17.67
C ILE A 70 2.42 12.34 -17.22
N ALA A 71 1.20 11.98 -16.79
CA ALA A 71 0.91 10.63 -16.32
C ALA A 71 1.13 9.56 -17.42
N THR A 72 0.69 9.85 -18.65
CA THR A 72 0.87 8.96 -19.80
C THR A 72 2.35 8.79 -20.14
N TYR A 73 3.10 9.90 -20.16
CA TYR A 73 4.54 9.87 -20.42
C TYR A 73 5.29 9.06 -19.35
N LEU A 74 5.05 9.33 -18.07
CA LEU A 74 5.71 8.62 -16.97
C LEU A 74 5.34 7.13 -16.95
N HIS A 75 4.11 6.79 -17.33
CA HIS A 75 3.69 5.39 -17.51
C HIS A 75 4.49 4.72 -18.63
N ALA A 76 4.58 5.35 -19.80
CA ALA A 76 5.35 4.82 -20.92
C ALA A 76 6.86 4.73 -20.61
N ALA A 77 7.39 5.67 -19.82
CA ALA A 77 8.78 5.71 -19.41
C ALA A 77 9.11 4.79 -18.22
N GLY A 78 8.11 4.17 -17.58
CA GLY A 78 8.30 3.31 -16.41
C GLY A 78 8.76 4.05 -15.14
N SER A 79 8.57 5.37 -15.06
CA SER A 79 9.07 6.24 -13.99
C SER A 79 7.96 6.84 -13.13
N GLN A 80 6.86 6.10 -12.97
CA GLN A 80 5.64 6.55 -12.27
C GLN A 80 5.88 6.84 -10.78
N ALA A 81 6.90 6.21 -10.19
CA ALA A 81 7.36 6.40 -8.83
C ALA A 81 8.89 6.60 -8.82
N GLY A 82 9.40 7.30 -7.80
CA GLY A 82 10.85 7.45 -7.63
C GLY A 82 11.49 6.10 -7.28
N TYR A 83 12.81 5.97 -7.45
CA TYR A 83 13.59 4.77 -7.14
C TYR A 83 13.71 4.47 -5.62
N GLY A 84 12.67 4.77 -4.84
CA GLY A 84 12.60 4.52 -3.40
C GLY A 84 12.57 3.04 -3.02
N PHE A 85 12.55 2.12 -3.99
CA PHE A 85 12.62 0.67 -3.79
C PHE A 85 13.95 0.23 -3.14
N PHE A 86 14.99 1.07 -3.17
CA PHE A 86 16.27 0.86 -2.50
C PHE A 86 16.53 1.87 -1.37
N ALA A 87 15.50 2.53 -0.85
CA ALA A 87 15.67 3.50 0.22
C ALA A 87 15.85 2.79 1.58
N PRO A 88 16.82 3.21 2.42
CA PRO A 88 16.76 2.90 3.83
C PRO A 88 15.50 3.57 4.39
N ASN A 89 14.58 2.78 4.95
CA ASN A 89 13.23 3.17 5.39
C ASN A 89 12.13 3.02 4.32
N ILE A 90 11.93 1.79 3.84
CA ILE A 90 10.70 1.38 3.16
C ILE A 90 9.53 1.69 4.13
N PRO A 91 8.45 2.38 3.71
CA PRO A 91 7.32 2.60 4.58
C PRO A 91 6.69 1.27 4.97
N GLY A 92 6.20 1.18 6.22
CA GLY A 92 5.38 0.04 6.63
C GLY A 92 4.13 -0.08 5.75
N TYR A 93 3.61 -1.29 5.64
CA TYR A 93 2.41 -1.59 4.84
C TYR A 93 1.42 -2.39 5.69
N HIS A 94 0.16 -2.42 5.28
CA HIS A 94 -0.86 -3.21 5.96
C HIS A 94 -1.03 -4.58 5.31
N LYS A 95 -1.14 -5.61 6.14
CA LYS A 95 -1.33 -6.98 5.69
C LYS A 95 -2.57 -7.58 6.34
N LEU A 96 -3.34 -8.30 5.52
CA LEU A 96 -4.38 -9.21 5.98
C LEU A 96 -3.85 -10.65 5.86
N THR A 97 -3.79 -11.34 6.99
CA THR A 97 -3.45 -12.77 7.06
C THR A 97 -4.70 -13.54 7.46
N LEU A 98 -4.95 -14.67 6.81
CA LEU A 98 -6.07 -15.55 7.10
C LEU A 98 -5.53 -16.84 7.72
N GLU A 99 -6.03 -17.20 8.90
CA GLU A 99 -5.80 -18.51 9.51
C GLU A 99 -6.98 -19.41 9.17
N LEU A 100 -6.74 -20.47 8.42
CA LEU A 100 -7.73 -21.44 7.95
C LEU A 100 -7.68 -22.63 8.90
N TYR A 101 -8.79 -22.92 9.56
CA TYR A 101 -8.91 -24.04 10.49
C TYR A 101 -9.74 -25.15 9.83
N HIS A 102 -9.08 -26.25 9.51
CA HIS A 102 -9.66 -27.42 8.87
C HIS A 102 -10.34 -28.34 9.90
N GLU A 103 -11.19 -29.25 9.43
CA GLU A 103 -11.92 -30.18 10.30
C GLU A 103 -11.00 -31.18 11.02
N ASP A 104 -9.86 -31.51 10.43
CA ASP A 104 -8.84 -32.39 10.99
C ASP A 104 -7.97 -31.74 12.08
N GLY A 105 -8.20 -30.45 12.36
CA GLY A 105 -7.46 -29.67 13.34
C GLY A 105 -6.16 -29.04 12.78
N HIS A 106 -5.88 -29.20 11.48
CA HIS A 106 -4.80 -28.50 10.81
C HIS A 106 -5.11 -27.00 10.68
N MET A 107 -4.05 -26.18 10.75
CA MET A 107 -4.13 -24.74 10.60
C MET A 107 -3.16 -24.27 9.53
N GLU A 108 -3.70 -23.56 8.54
CA GLU A 108 -2.96 -22.98 7.43
C GLU A 108 -3.03 -21.46 7.44
N TYR A 109 -1.98 -20.84 6.93
CA TYR A 109 -1.92 -19.40 6.72
C TYR A 109 -2.10 -19.09 5.25
N ASP A 110 -3.05 -18.21 4.95
CA ASP A 110 -3.32 -17.74 3.60
C ASP A 110 -3.41 -16.20 3.54
N VAL A 111 -3.37 -15.66 2.33
CA VAL A 111 -3.56 -14.23 2.03
C VAL A 111 -4.60 -14.08 0.91
N PRO A 112 -5.33 -12.96 0.83
CA PRO A 112 -6.30 -12.78 -0.25
C PRO A 112 -5.63 -12.83 -1.63
N HIS A 113 -6.01 -13.81 -2.44
CA HIS A 113 -5.50 -13.97 -3.79
C HIS A 113 -6.21 -13.03 -4.77
N VAL A 114 -5.44 -12.42 -5.67
CA VAL A 114 -5.98 -11.56 -6.74
C VAL A 114 -5.29 -11.83 -8.06
N GLN A 115 -6.06 -11.80 -9.14
CA GLN A 115 -5.53 -12.06 -10.48
C GLN A 115 -4.94 -10.79 -11.10
N GLY A 116 -3.61 -10.77 -11.23
CA GLY A 116 -2.86 -9.75 -11.95
C GLY A 116 -2.41 -8.55 -11.11
N GLY A 117 -1.33 -7.89 -11.56
CA GLY A 117 -0.67 -6.82 -10.79
C GLY A 117 -1.55 -5.61 -10.49
N ALA A 118 -2.46 -5.25 -11.40
CA ALA A 118 -3.38 -4.14 -11.15
C ALA A 118 -4.42 -4.45 -10.05
N ALA A 119 -4.80 -5.72 -9.88
CA ALA A 119 -5.69 -6.12 -8.79
C ALA A 119 -4.93 -6.16 -7.46
N ALA A 120 -3.67 -6.62 -7.48
CA ALA A 120 -2.76 -6.56 -6.32
C ALA A 120 -2.61 -5.13 -5.78
N LEU A 121 -2.32 -4.16 -6.64
CA LEU A 121 -2.20 -2.76 -6.21
C LEU A 121 -3.49 -2.17 -5.63
N ARG A 122 -4.66 -2.59 -6.13
CA ARG A 122 -5.96 -2.17 -5.59
C ARG A 122 -6.24 -2.78 -4.23
N LEU A 123 -5.90 -4.05 -4.04
CA LEU A 123 -6.01 -4.72 -2.76
C LEU A 123 -5.09 -4.04 -1.74
N ASP A 124 -3.84 -3.77 -2.09
CA ASP A 124 -2.87 -3.10 -1.23
C ASP A 124 -3.38 -1.71 -0.78
N SER A 125 -3.86 -0.91 -1.73
CA SER A 125 -4.50 0.39 -1.43
C SER A 125 -5.77 0.28 -0.59
N LEU A 126 -6.53 -0.82 -0.71
CA LEU A 126 -7.71 -1.07 0.11
C LEU A 126 -7.30 -1.39 1.54
N LEU A 127 -6.30 -2.26 1.73
CA LEU A 127 -5.79 -2.63 3.04
C LEU A 127 -5.27 -1.38 3.78
N ASP A 128 -4.52 -0.51 3.12
CA ASP A 128 -4.05 0.74 3.73
C ASP A 128 -5.20 1.64 4.23
N ARG A 129 -6.33 1.68 3.52
CA ARG A 129 -7.51 2.45 3.96
C ARG A 129 -8.23 1.80 5.14
N LEU A 130 -8.21 0.47 5.25
CA LEU A 130 -8.87 -0.22 6.37
C LEU A 130 -8.21 0.08 7.71
N ALA A 131 -6.94 0.49 7.73
CA ALA A 131 -6.26 0.93 8.94
C ALA A 131 -6.80 2.26 9.50
N ASP A 132 -7.36 3.12 8.64
CA ASP A 132 -7.90 4.42 9.04
C ASP A 132 -9.18 4.25 9.90
N PRO A 133 -9.28 4.92 11.07
CA PRO A 133 -10.48 4.88 11.92
C PRO A 133 -11.78 5.26 11.20
N LEU A 134 -11.73 6.11 10.16
CA LEU A 134 -12.91 6.50 9.39
C LEU A 134 -13.59 5.32 8.69
N TYR A 135 -12.86 4.24 8.44
CA TYR A 135 -13.37 3.04 7.79
C TYR A 135 -13.74 1.93 8.78
N GLU A 136 -13.64 2.17 10.10
CA GLU A 136 -13.99 1.20 11.13
C GLU A 136 -15.36 0.53 10.91
N PRO A 137 -16.45 1.26 10.55
CA PRO A 137 -17.75 0.65 10.31
C PRO A 137 -17.80 -0.32 9.11
N LEU A 138 -16.83 -0.21 8.19
CA LEU A 138 -16.76 -1.01 6.96
C LEU A 138 -15.73 -2.14 7.04
N ARG A 139 -14.89 -2.18 8.10
CA ARG A 139 -13.79 -3.16 8.22
C ARG A 139 -14.28 -4.58 8.16
N GLU A 140 -15.22 -4.94 9.04
CA GLU A 140 -15.72 -6.31 9.12
C GLU A 140 -16.37 -6.76 7.81
N VAL A 141 -17.21 -5.91 7.20
CA VAL A 141 -17.89 -6.23 5.93
C VAL A 141 -16.87 -6.41 4.80
N THR A 142 -15.87 -5.54 4.72
CA THR A 142 -14.82 -5.63 3.69
C THR A 142 -13.98 -6.88 3.88
N VAL A 143 -13.55 -7.16 5.11
CA VAL A 143 -12.79 -8.37 5.43
C VAL A 143 -13.63 -9.62 5.16
N LYS A 144 -14.92 -9.61 5.47
CA LYS A 144 -15.84 -10.71 5.17
C LYS A 144 -15.91 -11.01 3.68
N LEU A 145 -15.93 -9.99 2.81
CA LEU A 145 -15.90 -10.17 1.36
C LEU A 145 -14.58 -10.81 0.89
N LEU A 146 -13.45 -10.39 1.44
CA LEU A 146 -12.14 -10.97 1.13
C LEU A 146 -12.03 -12.42 1.62
N VAL A 147 -12.49 -12.68 2.84
CA VAL A 147 -12.55 -14.02 3.44
C VAL A 147 -13.43 -14.94 2.61
N LEU A 148 -14.59 -14.47 2.13
CA LEU A 148 -15.49 -15.27 1.30
C LEU A 148 -14.81 -15.75 0.02
N SER A 149 -13.95 -14.93 -0.60
CA SER A 149 -13.23 -15.33 -1.81
C SER A 149 -12.25 -16.48 -1.55
N VAL A 150 -11.53 -16.44 -0.43
CA VAL A 150 -10.61 -17.51 -0.03
C VAL A 150 -11.36 -18.76 0.42
N TRP A 151 -12.48 -18.60 1.12
CA TRP A 151 -13.30 -19.74 1.53
C TRP A 151 -13.85 -20.53 0.34
N GLN A 152 -14.15 -19.87 -0.78
CA GLN A 152 -14.59 -20.56 -2.00
C GLN A 152 -13.50 -21.46 -2.60
N GLU A 153 -12.23 -21.17 -2.34
CA GLU A 153 -11.08 -21.96 -2.78
C GLU A 153 -10.80 -23.15 -1.82
N HIS A 154 -11.22 -23.03 -0.55
CA HIS A 154 -10.99 -24.01 0.51
C HIS A 154 -12.31 -24.48 1.17
N PRO A 155 -13.10 -25.34 0.50
CA PRO A 155 -14.44 -25.71 0.95
C PRO A 155 -14.48 -26.56 2.23
N ASP A 156 -13.37 -27.16 2.61
CA ASP A 156 -13.18 -28.02 3.78
C ASP A 156 -12.83 -27.25 5.07
N VAL A 157 -12.68 -25.92 4.98
CA VAL A 157 -12.38 -25.06 6.13
C VAL A 157 -13.65 -24.78 6.93
N LYS A 158 -13.57 -24.98 8.25
CA LYS A 158 -14.68 -24.78 9.19
C LYS A 158 -14.72 -23.37 9.78
N LYS A 159 -13.55 -22.79 10.02
CA LYS A 159 -13.37 -21.47 10.60
C LYS A 159 -12.23 -20.74 9.89
N ILE A 160 -12.43 -19.47 9.56
CA ILE A 160 -11.35 -18.59 9.12
C ILE A 160 -11.23 -17.46 10.12
N ARG A 161 -10.04 -17.26 10.67
CA ARG A 161 -9.70 -16.07 11.46
C ARG A 161 -8.91 -15.11 10.58
N ALA A 162 -9.46 -13.93 10.37
CA ALA A 162 -8.80 -12.87 9.64
C ALA A 162 -8.05 -11.96 10.62
N ILE A 163 -6.74 -11.81 10.45
CA ILE A 163 -5.86 -10.98 11.27
C ILE A 163 -5.31 -9.86 10.40
N PHE A 164 -5.69 -8.63 10.72
CA PHE A 164 -5.20 -7.43 10.06
C PHE A 164 -4.16 -6.74 10.94
N GLY A 165 -3.05 -6.32 10.34
CA GLY A 165 -1.99 -5.64 11.08
C GLY A 165 -1.06 -4.83 10.18
N SER A 166 -0.20 -4.04 10.82
CA SER A 166 0.87 -3.33 10.14
C SER A 166 2.14 -4.19 10.11
N VAL A 167 2.82 -4.19 8.98
CA VAL A 167 4.16 -4.75 8.81
C VAL A 167 5.14 -3.58 8.80
N ASN A 168 5.99 -3.55 9.81
CA ASN A 168 7.04 -2.54 9.93
C ASN A 168 8.37 -3.17 9.53
N PRO A 169 9.05 -2.63 8.50
CA PRO A 169 10.37 -3.11 8.13
C PRO A 169 11.39 -2.81 9.23
N PRO A 170 12.47 -3.60 9.32
CA PRO A 170 13.52 -3.35 10.29
C PRO A 170 14.18 -2.00 9.97
N ASN A 171 14.49 -1.22 10.99
CA ASN A 171 15.40 -0.09 10.82
C ASN A 171 16.83 -0.60 10.53
N ILE A 172 17.72 0.30 10.12
CA ILE A 172 19.10 -0.05 9.73
C ILE A 172 19.80 -0.86 10.85
N SER A 173 19.67 -0.41 12.10
CA SER A 173 20.28 -1.13 13.22
C SER A 173 19.68 -2.53 13.42
N ASP A 174 18.37 -2.71 13.27
CA ASP A 174 17.72 -4.00 13.39
C ASP A 174 18.13 -4.96 12.27
N PHE A 175 18.29 -4.46 11.05
CA PHE A 175 18.77 -5.23 9.91
C PHE A 175 20.21 -5.72 10.10
N GLU A 176 21.11 -4.86 10.58
CA GLU A 176 22.52 -5.21 10.86
C GLU A 176 22.64 -6.34 11.91
N HIS A 177 21.68 -6.45 12.81
CA HIS A 177 21.59 -7.53 13.80
C HIS A 177 20.74 -8.73 13.34
N GLY A 178 20.38 -8.80 12.05
CA GLY A 178 19.65 -9.91 11.45
C GLY A 178 18.16 -9.97 11.79
N LYS A 179 17.59 -8.91 12.36
CA LYS A 179 16.15 -8.83 12.60
C LYS A 179 15.40 -8.60 11.28
N ARG A 180 14.21 -9.20 11.20
CA ARG A 180 13.32 -9.10 10.05
C ARG A 180 12.18 -8.13 10.33
N GLU A 181 11.30 -8.00 9.36
CA GLU A 181 10.04 -7.26 9.49
C GLU A 181 9.26 -7.73 10.72
N SER A 182 8.61 -6.77 11.38
CA SER A 182 7.75 -7.02 12.53
C SER A 182 6.29 -6.83 12.14
N PHE A 183 5.44 -7.76 12.59
CA PHE A 183 4.00 -7.68 12.39
C PHE A 183 3.32 -7.23 13.68
N GLN A 184 2.55 -6.15 13.61
CA GLN A 184 1.76 -5.63 14.71
C GLN A 184 0.26 -5.81 14.41
N PRO A 185 -0.41 -6.77 15.07
CA PRO A 185 -1.86 -6.95 14.90
C PRO A 185 -2.63 -5.70 15.35
N LEU A 186 -3.62 -5.30 14.55
CA LEU A 186 -4.49 -4.16 14.84
C LEU A 186 -5.91 -4.62 15.21
N PHE A 187 -6.49 -5.50 14.41
CA PHE A 187 -7.80 -6.10 14.67
C PHE A 187 -7.89 -7.50 14.06
N SER A 188 -8.81 -8.31 14.58
CA SER A 188 -9.11 -9.63 14.03
C SER A 188 -10.60 -9.93 14.04
N TYR A 189 -11.05 -10.68 13.05
CA TYR A 189 -12.43 -11.16 12.94
C TYR A 189 -12.44 -12.68 12.75
N ASP A 190 -13.37 -13.34 13.43
CA ASP A 190 -13.59 -14.77 13.31
C ASP A 190 -14.84 -15.02 12.46
N PHE A 191 -14.67 -15.79 11.40
CA PHE A 191 -15.76 -16.20 10.52
C PHE A 191 -15.94 -17.71 10.62
N SER A 192 -17.20 -18.15 10.68
CA SER A 192 -17.59 -19.55 10.63
C SER A 192 -18.83 -19.68 9.78
N LEU A 193 -18.94 -20.79 9.05
CA LEU A 193 -20.20 -21.17 8.42
C LEU A 193 -21.21 -21.40 9.55
N ARG A 194 -22.34 -20.68 9.46
CA ARG A 194 -23.42 -20.81 10.42
C ARG A 194 -23.98 -22.23 10.29
N ASN A 195 -23.58 -23.14 11.17
CA ASN A 195 -24.34 -24.37 11.36
C ASN A 195 -25.78 -23.98 11.68
N GLU A 196 -26.75 -24.68 11.09
CA GLU A 196 -28.18 -24.56 11.35
C GLU A 196 -28.57 -25.00 12.79
N GLU A 197 -27.79 -24.63 13.80
CA GLU A 197 -28.01 -24.95 15.21
C GLU A 197 -28.20 -23.68 16.06
N ASN A 198 -28.95 -22.72 15.50
CA ASN A 198 -29.68 -21.76 16.31
C ASN A 198 -31.04 -21.47 15.66
N GLN A 199 -31.79 -22.54 15.38
CA GLN A 199 -33.24 -22.48 15.47
C GLN A 199 -33.63 -22.60 16.95
N SER A 200 -34.12 -21.50 17.50
CA SER A 200 -35.12 -21.47 18.58
C SER A 200 -34.91 -22.40 19.78
N THR A 201 -34.39 -21.83 20.87
CA THR A 201 -34.91 -22.16 22.21
C THR A 201 -35.34 -20.85 22.88
N PRO A 202 -36.65 -20.56 22.96
CA PRO A 202 -37.15 -19.54 23.86
C PRO A 202 -37.17 -20.12 25.28
N GLN A 203 -36.50 -19.44 26.22
CA GLN A 203 -36.91 -19.37 27.63
C GLN A 203 -36.73 -17.94 28.12
#